data_AF-A0A7J9Q6A5-F1
#
_entry.id   AF-A0A7J9Q6A5-F1
#
_cell.length_a   1.000
_cell.length_b   1.000
_cell.length_c   1.000
_cell.angle_alpha   90.00
_cell.angle_beta   90.00
_cell.angle_gamma   90.00
#
_symmetry.space_group_name_H-M   'P 1'
#
loop_
_entity.id
_entity.type
_entity.pdbx_description
1 polymer ?
#
loop_
_entity_poly.entity_id
_entity_poly.type
_entity_poly.pdbx_seq_one_letter_code
_entity_poly.pdbx_strand_id
1 'polypeptide(L)'
;MKYANKKDENLLDEWDLKATGFDVKIFTPIGYYDEFKKKGIPTDFPFSIMPSEFDSADWCMTFEVPINSSMGVLIERVILNLNEKKKNFSINDIIKEVKSDKKVEQNIKDAVENRFVAAEKWGLFSEKGTALKDLILPGKITILDVSCYATLPGSKEISALVIGLVAQKLFRERMVARRTEEFEAVKSTTTLFEEEIPEKEKKPMVWLMIDEAHEFLPKQGKTPATHALLTILREGRQPGISLVLASQQPG
;
A
#
# COMPACT_ATOMS: atom_id res chain seq x y z
N MET A 1 4.64 -2.73 -21.40
CA MET A 1 3.43 -1.96 -21.75
C MET A 1 2.24 -2.90 -21.88
N LYS A 2 1.01 -2.43 -21.61
CA LYS A 2 -0.23 -3.24 -21.79
C LYS A 2 -0.41 -3.67 -23.25
N TYR A 3 0.03 -2.83 -24.17
CA TYR A 3 0.06 -3.10 -25.61
C TYR A 3 1.51 -3.34 -26.07
N ALA A 4 1.66 -4.03 -27.19
CA ALA A 4 2.96 -4.29 -27.80
C ALA A 4 3.73 -2.99 -28.09
N ASN A 5 5.04 -2.98 -27.83
CA ASN A 5 5.89 -1.83 -28.12
C ASN A 5 6.22 -1.72 -29.61
N LYS A 6 5.23 -1.30 -30.42
CA LYS A 6 5.42 -1.10 -31.86
C LYS A 6 6.33 0.07 -32.21
N LYS A 7 6.53 1.01 -31.27
CA LYS A 7 7.33 2.21 -31.51
C LYS A 7 8.82 1.86 -31.60
N ASP A 8 9.27 0.96 -30.72
CA ASP A 8 10.67 0.55 -30.63
C ASP A 8 10.89 -0.88 -31.16
N GLU A 9 10.06 -1.34 -32.10
CA GLU A 9 10.10 -2.72 -32.65
C GLU A 9 11.48 -3.04 -33.27
N ASN A 10 12.05 -2.12 -34.05
CA ASN A 10 13.38 -2.29 -34.63
C ASN A 10 14.48 -2.49 -33.57
N LEU A 11 14.38 -1.80 -32.42
CA LEU A 11 15.34 -1.95 -31.32
C LEU A 11 15.18 -3.31 -30.64
N LEU A 12 13.95 -3.84 -30.55
CA LEU A 12 13.70 -5.17 -30.01
C LEU A 12 14.25 -6.26 -30.94
N ASP A 13 14.09 -6.09 -32.25
CA ASP A 13 14.60 -7.03 -33.26
C ASP A 13 16.14 -7.13 -33.20
N GLU A 14 16.86 -6.04 -32.94
CA GLU A 14 18.32 -6.06 -32.72
C GLU A 14 18.74 -6.99 -31.56
N TRP A 15 17.86 -7.22 -30.60
CA TRP A 15 18.07 -8.09 -29.43
C TRP A 15 17.38 -9.45 -29.56
N ASP A 16 16.86 -9.79 -30.75
CA ASP A 16 16.05 -11.00 -31.03
C ASP A 16 14.80 -11.09 -30.12
N LEU A 17 14.23 -9.94 -29.77
CA LEU A 17 13.03 -9.81 -28.94
C LEU A 17 11.83 -9.41 -29.81
N LYS A 18 10.65 -9.97 -29.50
CA LYS A 18 9.40 -9.59 -30.15
C LYS A 18 8.67 -8.51 -29.36
N ALA A 19 8.05 -7.57 -30.07
CA ALA A 19 7.13 -6.62 -29.46
C ALA A 19 5.86 -7.32 -28.95
N THR A 20 5.86 -7.71 -27.68
CA THR A 20 4.70 -8.31 -27.00
C THR A 20 4.14 -7.37 -25.94
N GLY A 21 2.82 -7.44 -25.71
CA GLY A 21 2.17 -6.78 -24.57
C GLY A 21 2.36 -7.60 -23.28
N PHE A 22 2.16 -6.95 -22.15
CA PHE A 22 2.08 -7.60 -20.83
C PHE A 22 0.65 -7.56 -20.32
N ASP A 23 0.27 -8.55 -19.50
CA ASP A 23 -1.00 -8.52 -18.75
C ASP A 23 -0.86 -7.52 -17.60
N VAL A 24 -1.27 -6.28 -17.88
CA VAL A 24 -1.20 -5.15 -16.95
C VAL A 24 -2.58 -4.84 -16.41
N LYS A 25 -2.70 -4.76 -15.08
CA LYS A 25 -3.88 -4.28 -14.36
C LYS A 25 -3.60 -2.96 -13.67
N ILE A 26 -4.36 -1.93 -14.00
CA ILE A 26 -4.23 -0.60 -13.39
C ILE A 26 -5.28 -0.42 -12.30
N PHE A 27 -4.83 -0.15 -11.09
CA PHE A 27 -5.64 0.13 -9.92
C PHE A 27 -5.55 1.61 -9.58
N THR A 28 -6.69 2.28 -9.53
CA THR A 28 -6.79 3.73 -9.27
C THR A 28 -7.65 3.96 -8.03
N PRO A 29 -7.30 4.90 -7.13
CA PRO A 29 -8.11 5.19 -5.96
C PRO A 29 -9.59 5.39 -6.28
N ILE A 30 -10.46 4.80 -5.47
CA ILE A 30 -11.89 4.65 -5.74
C ILE A 30 -12.59 5.99 -6.05
N GLY A 31 -12.16 7.08 -5.41
CA GLY A 31 -12.70 8.42 -5.66
C GLY A 31 -12.40 8.99 -7.04
N TYR A 32 -11.37 8.48 -7.73
CA TYR A 32 -10.95 8.96 -9.06
C TYR A 32 -11.24 7.97 -10.19
N TYR A 33 -11.54 6.70 -9.87
CA TYR A 33 -11.75 5.63 -10.85
C TYR A 33 -12.77 6.00 -11.93
N ASP A 34 -13.97 6.44 -11.53
CA ASP A 34 -15.04 6.79 -12.49
C ASP A 34 -14.71 8.03 -13.31
N GLU A 35 -14.00 9.00 -12.73
CA GLU A 35 -13.56 10.21 -13.42
C GLU A 35 -12.52 9.88 -14.49
N PHE A 36 -11.51 9.09 -14.14
CA PHE A 36 -10.45 8.65 -15.05
C PHE A 36 -11.04 7.89 -16.23
N LYS A 37 -11.97 6.96 -15.95
CA LYS A 37 -12.69 6.21 -16.98
C LYS A 37 -13.47 7.12 -17.92
N LYS A 38 -14.17 8.13 -17.41
CA LYS A 38 -14.91 9.13 -18.23
C LYS A 38 -13.99 9.98 -19.09
N LYS A 39 -12.79 10.30 -18.59
CA LYS A 39 -11.77 11.09 -19.31
C LYS A 39 -10.92 10.26 -20.29
N GLY A 40 -11.12 8.94 -20.35
CA GLY A 40 -10.31 8.04 -21.17
C GLY A 40 -8.88 7.84 -20.64
N ILE A 41 -8.62 8.18 -19.37
CA ILE A 41 -7.36 7.89 -18.70
C ILE A 41 -7.34 6.39 -18.36
N PRO A 42 -6.25 5.64 -18.69
CA PRO A 42 -6.19 4.20 -18.45
C PRO A 42 -6.41 3.84 -16.97
N THR A 43 -7.47 3.08 -16.69
CA THR A 43 -7.78 2.52 -15.38
C THR A 43 -8.61 1.25 -15.55
N ASP A 44 -8.33 0.21 -14.77
CA ASP A 44 -9.00 -1.09 -14.89
C ASP A 44 -9.89 -1.36 -13.67
N PHE A 45 -9.36 -1.16 -12.46
CA PHE A 45 -10.03 -1.49 -11.20
C PHE A 45 -9.94 -0.35 -10.16
N PRO A 46 -10.97 -0.19 -9.30
CA PRO A 46 -10.88 0.72 -8.17
C PRO A 46 -9.97 0.15 -7.07
N PHE A 47 -9.25 1.05 -6.39
CA PHE A 47 -8.40 0.76 -5.25
C PHE A 47 -8.91 1.49 -4.01
N SER A 48 -8.99 0.79 -2.89
CA SER A 48 -9.36 1.39 -1.61
C SER A 48 -8.60 0.75 -0.46
N ILE A 49 -8.50 1.50 0.64
CA ILE A 49 -7.85 1.07 1.86
C ILE A 49 -8.81 1.26 3.04
N MET A 50 -8.74 0.39 4.05
CA MET A 50 -9.51 0.58 5.28
C MET A 50 -8.75 1.49 6.25
N PRO A 51 -9.39 2.52 6.83
CA PRO A 51 -8.76 3.38 7.84
C PRO A 51 -8.20 2.62 9.04
N SER A 52 -8.81 1.48 9.40
CA SER A 52 -8.37 0.62 10.50
C SER A 52 -7.09 -0.17 10.22
N GLU A 53 -6.51 -0.05 9.01
CA GLU A 53 -5.24 -0.70 8.67
C GLU A 53 -4.01 0.13 9.04
N PHE A 54 -4.23 1.35 9.52
CA PHE A 54 -3.20 2.29 9.92
C PHE A 54 -3.18 2.47 11.44
N ASP A 55 -1.98 2.54 11.99
CA ASP A 55 -1.80 2.86 13.39
C ASP A 55 -1.78 4.39 13.62
N SER A 56 -1.69 4.78 14.89
CA SER A 56 -1.65 6.19 15.27
C SER A 56 -0.42 6.93 14.73
N ALA A 57 0.72 6.24 14.59
CA ALA A 57 1.94 6.83 14.08
C ALA A 57 1.84 7.09 12.58
N ASP A 58 1.25 6.17 11.80
CA ASP A 58 0.94 6.34 10.38
C ASP A 58 0.09 7.59 10.16
N TRP A 59 -0.99 7.75 10.93
CA TRP A 59 -1.85 8.93 10.87
C TRP A 59 -1.13 10.22 11.26
N CYS A 60 -0.35 10.19 12.34
CA CYS A 60 0.44 11.34 12.77
C CYS A 60 1.45 11.77 11.70
N MET A 61 2.19 10.82 11.11
CA MET A 61 3.14 11.10 10.03
C MET A 61 2.44 11.67 8.81
N THR A 62 1.32 11.08 8.39
CA THR A 62 0.56 11.53 7.22
C THR A 62 0.04 12.96 7.39
N PHE A 63 -0.32 13.34 8.62
CA PHE A 63 -0.78 14.70 8.91
C PHE A 63 0.34 15.66 9.31
N GLU A 64 1.59 15.22 9.30
CA GLU A 64 2.75 15.99 9.79
C GLU A 64 2.55 16.50 11.23
N VAL A 65 1.92 15.68 12.06
CA VAL A 65 1.66 15.96 13.47
C VAL A 65 2.70 15.23 14.32
N PRO A 66 3.45 15.93 15.19
CA PRO A 66 4.34 15.25 16.14
C PRO A 66 3.52 14.34 17.06
N ILE A 67 3.91 13.07 17.19
CA ILE A 67 3.17 12.06 17.98
C ILE A 67 3.00 12.47 19.45
N ASN A 68 3.96 13.23 20.00
CA ASN A 68 3.96 13.73 21.36
C ASN A 68 3.24 15.08 21.54
N SER A 69 2.71 15.68 20.47
CA SER A 69 1.90 16.89 20.56
C SER A 69 0.50 16.58 21.09
N SER A 70 -0.25 17.60 21.53
CA SER A 70 -1.63 17.42 21.99
C SER A 70 -2.55 16.83 20.89
N MET A 71 -2.31 17.19 19.62
CA MET A 71 -3.00 16.57 18.48
C MET A 71 -2.59 15.10 18.32
N GLY A 72 -1.30 14.79 18.40
CA GLY A 72 -0.77 13.43 18.29
C GLY A 72 -1.32 12.49 19.38
N VAL A 73 -1.32 12.95 20.63
CA VAL A 73 -1.90 12.22 21.77
C VAL A 73 -3.41 12.01 21.61
N LEU A 74 -4.13 12.97 21.02
CA LEU A 74 -5.56 12.79 20.71
C LEU A 74 -5.76 11.74 19.62
N ILE A 75 -5.01 11.79 18.53
CA ILE A 75 -5.05 10.80 17.43
C ILE A 75 -4.75 9.41 18.00
N GLU A 76 -3.68 9.27 18.78
CA GLU A 76 -3.30 8.01 19.40
C GLU A 76 -4.42 7.42 20.25
N ARG A 77 -4.98 8.22 21.17
CA ARG A 77 -6.08 7.78 22.02
C ARG A 77 -7.31 7.35 21.22
N VAL A 78 -7.70 8.13 20.21
CA VAL A 78 -8.87 7.83 19.38
C VAL A 78 -8.68 6.52 18.60
N ILE A 79 -7.52 6.36 17.94
CA ILE A 79 -7.23 5.17 17.13
C ILE A 79 -7.14 3.92 18.00
N LEU A 80 -6.48 3.99 19.16
CA LEU A 80 -6.41 2.88 20.11
C LEU A 80 -7.81 2.48 20.62
N ASN A 81 -8.62 3.46 21.04
CA ASN A 81 -9.99 3.20 21.49
C ASN A 81 -10.83 2.53 20.40
N LEU A 82 -10.70 2.97 19.14
CA LEU A 82 -11.45 2.39 18.04
C LEU A 82 -10.99 0.97 17.70
N ASN A 83 -9.68 0.71 17.73
CA ASN A 83 -9.11 -0.63 17.55
C ASN A 83 -9.61 -1.61 18.64
N GLU A 84 -9.78 -1.16 19.88
CA GLU A 84 -10.32 -1.99 20.97
C GLU A 84 -11.83 -2.24 20.82
N LYS A 85 -12.59 -1.22 20.42
CA LYS A 85 -14.07 -1.29 20.33
C LYS A 85 -14.56 -1.97 19.06
N LYS A 86 -13.82 -1.84 17.95
CA LYS A 86 -14.25 -2.25 16.61
C LYS A 86 -13.10 -2.91 15.87
N LYS A 87 -13.41 -4.02 15.18
CA LYS A 87 -12.46 -4.68 14.27
C LYS A 87 -12.16 -3.83 13.01
N ASN A 88 -13.11 -3.02 12.57
CA ASN A 88 -13.00 -2.16 11.39
C ASN A 88 -13.78 -0.86 11.65
N PHE A 89 -13.28 0.26 11.13
CA PHE A 89 -13.88 1.58 11.29
C PHE A 89 -13.56 2.49 10.11
N SER A 90 -14.46 3.45 9.87
CA SER A 90 -14.36 4.46 8.82
C SER A 90 -13.70 5.75 9.33
N ILE A 91 -13.36 6.66 8.41
CA ILE A 91 -12.93 8.03 8.78
C ILE A 91 -14.01 8.75 9.59
N ASN A 92 -15.29 8.52 9.27
CA ASN A 92 -16.41 9.08 10.01
C ASN A 92 -16.50 8.57 11.45
N ASP A 93 -16.11 7.33 11.71
CA ASP A 93 -16.02 6.80 13.09
C ASP A 93 -14.92 7.51 13.87
N ILE A 94 -13.77 7.75 13.24
CA ILE A 94 -12.65 8.51 13.83
C ILE A 94 -13.12 9.93 14.19
N ILE A 95 -13.77 10.63 13.26
CA ILE A 95 -14.30 11.98 13.48
C ILE A 95 -15.30 11.99 14.66
N LYS A 96 -16.19 11.00 14.74
CA LYS A 96 -17.16 10.88 15.85
C LYS A 96 -16.46 10.67 17.20
N GLU A 97 -15.46 9.79 17.25
CA GLU A 97 -14.70 9.53 18.48
C GLU A 97 -13.90 10.78 18.90
N VAL A 98 -13.27 11.50 17.95
CA VAL A 98 -12.60 12.80 18.20
C VAL A 98 -13.55 13.82 18.83
N LYS A 99 -14.75 14.00 18.25
CA LYS A 99 -15.76 14.94 18.77
C LYS A 99 -16.21 14.60 20.18
N SER A 100 -16.30 13.31 20.49
CA SER A 100 -16.74 12.80 21.79
C SER A 100 -15.68 12.92 22.89
N ASP A 101 -14.42 13.19 22.54
CA ASP A 101 -13.34 13.34 23.50
C ASP A 101 -13.58 14.56 24.42
N LYS A 102 -13.41 14.33 25.73
CA LYS A 102 -13.62 15.33 26.80
C LYS A 102 -12.32 15.74 27.49
N LYS A 103 -11.18 15.18 27.09
CA LYS A 103 -9.88 15.36 27.75
C LYS A 103 -9.06 16.51 27.15
N VAL A 104 -9.40 16.94 25.94
CA VAL A 104 -8.70 18.04 25.24
C VAL A 104 -9.62 19.24 24.99
N GLU A 105 -9.00 20.39 24.77
CA GLU A 105 -9.67 21.62 24.36
C GLU A 105 -10.33 21.51 22.98
N GLN A 106 -11.33 22.35 22.72
CA GLN A 106 -12.12 22.31 21.49
C GLN A 106 -11.28 22.60 20.24
N ASN A 107 -10.36 23.57 20.30
CA ASN A 107 -9.44 23.90 19.21
C ASN A 107 -8.60 22.69 18.73
N ILE A 108 -8.16 21.81 19.65
CA ILE A 108 -7.39 20.61 19.33
C ILE A 108 -8.29 19.59 18.63
N LYS A 109 -9.54 19.41 19.11
CA LYS A 109 -10.52 18.54 18.45
C LYS A 109 -10.83 19.02 17.04
N ASP A 110 -11.09 20.30 16.87
CA ASP A 110 -11.38 20.91 15.57
C ASP A 110 -10.19 20.73 14.61
N ALA A 111 -8.95 20.90 15.09
CA ALA A 111 -7.75 20.69 14.30
C ALA A 111 -7.59 19.23 13.82
N VAL A 112 -7.80 18.26 14.71
CA VAL A 112 -7.73 16.83 14.35
C VAL A 112 -8.89 16.41 13.45
N GLU A 113 -10.12 16.88 13.74
CA GLU A 113 -11.30 16.67 12.90
C GLU A 113 -11.05 17.16 11.48
N ASN A 114 -10.58 18.40 11.31
CA ASN A 114 -10.35 18.98 9.98
C ASN A 114 -9.37 18.15 9.13
N ARG A 115 -8.37 17.54 9.77
CA ARG A 115 -7.40 16.66 9.10
C ARG A 115 -8.04 15.37 8.61
N PHE A 116 -8.88 14.73 9.43
CA PHE A 116 -9.61 13.54 9.01
C PHE A 116 -10.70 13.85 7.97
N VAL A 117 -11.36 15.01 8.05
CA VAL A 117 -12.28 15.48 7.00
C VAL A 117 -11.54 15.68 5.68
N ALA A 118 -10.32 16.22 5.71
CA ALA A 118 -9.48 16.31 4.52
C ALA A 118 -9.09 14.92 4.00
N ALA A 119 -8.75 13.98 4.89
CA ALA A 119 -8.42 12.60 4.53
C ALA A 119 -9.56 11.85 3.83
N GLU A 120 -10.82 12.08 4.26
CA GLU A 120 -12.00 11.51 3.59
C GLU A 120 -12.10 11.96 2.13
N LYS A 121 -11.76 13.23 1.85
CA LYS A 121 -11.78 13.80 0.49
C LYS A 121 -10.68 13.27 -0.42
N TRP A 122 -9.69 12.53 0.09
CA TRP A 122 -8.70 11.89 -0.75
C TRP A 122 -9.30 10.78 -1.62
N GLY A 123 -10.51 10.28 -1.32
CA GLY A 123 -11.13 9.24 -2.15
C GLY A 123 -10.36 7.91 -2.15
N LEU A 124 -9.56 7.68 -1.10
CA LEU A 124 -8.75 6.49 -0.90
C LEU A 124 -9.42 5.49 0.05
N PHE A 125 -10.13 5.99 1.05
CA PHE A 125 -10.62 5.18 2.16
C PHE A 125 -12.01 4.62 1.91
N SER A 126 -12.23 3.39 2.36
CA SER A 126 -13.53 2.71 2.35
C SER A 126 -13.58 1.70 3.50
N GLU A 127 -14.78 1.34 3.95
CA GLU A 127 -14.95 0.24 4.91
C GLU A 127 -14.51 -1.12 4.32
N LYS A 128 -14.43 -1.23 2.99
CA LYS A 128 -13.89 -2.38 2.29
C LYS A 128 -12.60 -1.96 1.55
N GLY A 129 -11.48 -2.55 1.97
CA GLY A 129 -10.20 -2.37 1.29
C GLY A 129 -9.99 -3.38 0.16
N THR A 130 -9.18 -3.02 -0.82
CA THR A 130 -8.72 -3.94 -1.86
C THR A 130 -7.86 -5.04 -1.23
N ALA A 131 -8.19 -6.31 -1.53
CA ALA A 131 -7.45 -7.42 -0.97
C ALA A 131 -6.11 -7.59 -1.68
N LEU A 132 -5.07 -7.96 -0.93
CA LEU A 132 -3.72 -8.09 -1.47
C LEU A 132 -3.63 -9.18 -2.56
N LYS A 133 -4.44 -10.24 -2.46
CA LYS A 133 -4.59 -11.29 -3.48
C LYS A 133 -5.08 -10.76 -4.84
N ASP A 134 -5.78 -9.62 -4.86
CA ASP A 134 -6.27 -9.01 -6.10
C ASP A 134 -5.16 -8.18 -6.77
N LEU A 135 -4.19 -7.73 -5.97
CA LEU A 135 -3.00 -6.99 -6.42
C LEU A 135 -1.85 -7.91 -6.84
N ILE A 136 -1.71 -9.06 -6.19
CA ILE A 136 -0.60 -9.99 -6.42
C ILE A 136 -1.11 -11.21 -7.18
N LEU A 137 -0.99 -11.18 -8.51
CA LEU A 137 -1.39 -12.27 -9.39
C LEU A 137 -0.18 -12.84 -10.15
N PRO A 138 0.00 -14.18 -10.21
CA PRO A 138 1.09 -14.79 -10.94
C PRO A 138 1.11 -14.36 -12.42
N GLY A 139 2.28 -13.99 -12.93
CA GLY A 139 2.49 -13.63 -14.34
C GLY A 139 1.84 -12.31 -14.79
N LYS A 140 1.33 -11.49 -13.86
CA LYS A 140 0.70 -10.21 -14.16
C LYS A 140 1.50 -9.04 -13.57
N ILE A 141 1.38 -7.88 -14.20
CA ILE A 141 1.90 -6.61 -13.68
C ILE A 141 0.71 -5.84 -13.12
N THR A 142 0.80 -5.49 -11.85
CA THR A 142 -0.18 -4.61 -11.20
C THR A 142 0.44 -3.23 -11.03
N ILE A 143 -0.24 -2.20 -11.54
CA ILE A 143 0.13 -0.81 -11.36
C ILE A 143 -0.84 -0.20 -10.35
N LEU A 144 -0.32 0.29 -9.22
CA LEU A 144 -1.06 1.15 -8.31
C LEU A 144 -0.84 2.59 -8.75
N ASP A 145 -1.82 3.16 -9.44
CA ASP A 145 -1.75 4.53 -9.95
C ASP A 145 -2.19 5.53 -8.88
N VAL A 146 -1.21 6.14 -8.23
CA VAL A 146 -1.41 7.22 -7.24
C VAL A 146 -1.19 8.62 -7.84
N SER A 147 -1.05 8.73 -9.16
CA SER A 147 -0.79 10.01 -9.84
C SER A 147 -1.94 11.02 -9.70
N CYS A 148 -3.15 10.56 -9.36
CA CYS A 148 -4.29 11.43 -9.06
C CYS A 148 -4.00 12.43 -7.93
N TYR A 149 -3.04 12.12 -7.04
CA TYR A 149 -2.67 13.00 -5.95
C TYR A 149 -1.59 14.02 -6.31
N ALA A 150 -0.94 13.93 -7.46
CA ALA A 150 0.27 14.72 -7.77
C ALA A 150 0.10 16.25 -7.61
N THR A 151 -1.15 16.76 -7.74
CA THR A 151 -1.48 18.19 -7.63
C THR A 151 -2.05 18.59 -6.27
N LEU A 152 -2.28 17.65 -5.35
CA LEU A 152 -2.82 17.93 -4.02
C LEU A 152 -1.71 18.33 -3.04
N PRO A 153 -1.98 19.25 -2.09
CA PRO A 153 -1.14 19.42 -0.92
C PRO A 153 -1.05 18.10 -0.13
N GLY A 154 0.15 17.70 0.27
CA GLY A 154 0.36 16.43 1.00
C GLY A 154 0.36 15.18 0.11
N SER A 155 0.52 15.35 -1.21
CA SER A 155 0.48 14.24 -2.19
C SER A 155 1.49 13.12 -1.91
N LYS A 156 2.67 13.50 -1.39
CA LYS A 156 3.76 12.59 -1.05
C LYS A 156 3.38 11.72 0.13
N GLU A 157 2.76 12.31 1.15
CA GLU A 157 2.34 11.65 2.38
C GLU A 157 1.23 10.63 2.08
N ILE A 158 0.26 11.00 1.22
CA ILE A 158 -0.81 10.09 0.77
C ILE A 158 -0.21 8.91 -0.02
N SER A 159 0.69 9.18 -0.95
CA SER A 159 1.33 8.15 -1.76
C SER A 159 2.21 7.22 -0.90
N ALA A 160 2.96 7.80 0.05
CA ALA A 160 3.75 7.06 1.02
C ALA A 160 2.87 6.16 1.91
N LEU A 161 1.68 6.63 2.30
CA LEU A 161 0.72 5.85 3.07
C LEU A 161 0.27 4.60 2.29
N VAL A 162 -0.08 4.75 1.01
CA VAL A 162 -0.47 3.65 0.13
C VAL A 162 0.68 2.64 -0.02
N ILE A 163 1.87 3.12 -0.36
CA ILE A 163 3.06 2.29 -0.60
C ILE A 163 3.46 1.56 0.68
N GLY A 164 3.50 2.27 1.81
CA GLY A 164 3.83 1.71 3.12
C GLY A 164 2.91 0.57 3.50
N LEU A 165 1.59 0.76 3.36
CA LEU A 165 0.63 -0.28 3.66
C LEU A 165 0.78 -1.50 2.76
N VAL A 166 0.89 -1.29 1.45
CA VAL A 166 1.00 -2.39 0.47
C VAL A 166 2.29 -3.17 0.72
N ALA A 167 3.42 -2.48 0.95
CA ALA A 167 4.69 -3.08 1.30
C ALA A 167 4.60 -3.91 2.59
N GLN A 168 3.99 -3.36 3.64
CA GLN A 168 3.85 -4.05 4.93
C GLN A 168 2.95 -5.29 4.82
N LYS A 169 1.81 -5.19 4.11
CA LYS A 169 0.93 -6.33 3.83
C LYS A 169 1.64 -7.40 3.02
N LEU A 170 2.35 -7.00 1.97
CA LEU A 170 3.09 -7.91 1.09
C LEU A 170 4.14 -8.69 1.89
N PHE A 171 4.92 -7.98 2.70
CA PHE A 171 5.91 -8.59 3.57
C PHE A 171 5.29 -9.63 4.52
N ARG A 172 4.22 -9.27 5.23
CA ARG A 172 3.54 -10.20 6.15
C ARG A 172 2.98 -11.44 5.45
N GLU A 173 2.29 -11.26 4.32
CA GLU A 173 1.69 -12.39 3.60
C GLU A 173 2.76 -13.34 3.07
N ARG A 174 3.84 -12.82 2.50
CA ARG A 174 4.94 -13.65 2.00
C ARG A 174 5.76 -14.30 3.10
N MET A 175 5.90 -13.70 4.28
CA MET A 175 6.51 -14.36 5.43
C MET A 175 5.70 -15.58 5.88
N VAL A 176 4.36 -15.48 5.90
CA VAL A 176 3.49 -16.62 6.20
C VAL A 176 3.57 -17.69 5.11
N ALA A 177 3.55 -17.27 3.84
CA ALA A 177 3.69 -18.18 2.71
C ALA A 177 5.02 -18.95 2.77
N ARG A 178 6.13 -18.25 3.03
CA ARG A 178 7.46 -18.84 3.14
C ARG A 178 7.55 -19.91 4.23
N ARG A 179 7.00 -19.63 5.42
CA ARG A 179 6.94 -20.62 6.51
C ARG A 179 6.13 -21.85 6.13
N THR A 180 5.06 -21.66 5.36
CA THR A 180 4.20 -22.75 4.89
C THR A 180 4.95 -23.60 3.86
N GLU A 181 5.63 -22.96 2.89
CA GLU A 181 6.50 -23.62 1.90
C GLU A 181 7.62 -24.45 2.56
N GLU A 182 8.26 -23.91 3.60
CA GLU A 182 9.32 -24.61 4.36
C GLU A 182 8.78 -25.82 5.11
N PHE A 183 7.62 -25.68 5.75
CA PHE A 183 6.97 -26.79 6.45
C PHE A 183 6.55 -27.92 5.50
N GLU A 184 6.03 -27.56 4.33
CA GLU A 184 5.65 -28.52 3.28
C GLU A 184 6.87 -29.27 2.74
N ALA A 185 7.99 -28.58 2.50
CA ALA A 185 9.24 -29.20 2.05
C ALA A 185 9.85 -30.17 3.07
N VAL A 186 9.75 -29.86 4.37
CA VAL A 186 10.21 -30.77 5.43
C VAL A 186 9.31 -32.01 5.51
N LYS A 187 7.98 -31.81 5.47
CA LYS A 187 7.02 -32.92 5.50
C LYS A 187 7.16 -33.87 4.32
N SER A 188 7.25 -33.34 3.09
CA SER A 188 7.48 -34.17 1.90
C SER A 188 8.76 -35.00 1.99
N THR A 189 9.75 -34.55 2.77
CA THR A 189 11.00 -35.28 3.01
C THR A 189 10.86 -36.35 4.11
N THR A 190 9.96 -36.18 5.08
CA THR A 190 9.78 -37.10 6.22
C THR A 190 8.66 -38.13 6.02
N THR A 191 7.65 -37.83 5.21
CA THR A 191 6.56 -38.75 4.87
C THR A 191 6.70 -39.18 3.41
N LEU A 192 7.46 -40.27 3.19
CA LEU A 192 7.63 -40.95 1.90
C LEU A 192 6.34 -41.58 1.33
N PHE A 193 5.21 -41.49 2.03
CA PHE A 193 3.94 -42.07 1.61
C PHE A 193 2.91 -40.96 1.37
N GLU A 194 2.40 -40.98 0.15
CA GLU A 194 1.53 -40.00 -0.50
C GLU A 194 0.23 -39.78 0.29
N GLU A 195 0.09 -38.58 0.86
CA GLU A 195 -1.19 -37.90 0.85
C GLU A 195 -1.01 -36.72 -0.11
N GLU A 196 -1.80 -36.69 -1.18
CA GLU A 196 -1.90 -35.53 -2.06
C GLU A 196 -2.27 -34.32 -1.20
N ILE A 197 -1.26 -33.53 -0.81
CA ILE A 197 -1.48 -32.26 -0.13
C ILE A 197 -2.28 -31.44 -1.15
N PRO A 198 -3.53 -31.04 -0.83
CA PRO A 198 -4.32 -30.26 -1.77
C PRO A 198 -3.48 -29.03 -2.13
N GLU A 199 -3.33 -28.76 -3.44
CA GLU A 199 -2.56 -27.63 -3.95
C GLU A 199 -3.09 -26.36 -3.28
N LYS A 200 -2.45 -25.96 -2.17
CA LYS A 200 -2.70 -24.66 -1.59
C LYS A 200 -2.25 -23.66 -2.61
N GLU A 201 -3.08 -22.65 -2.81
CA GLU A 201 -2.84 -21.55 -3.73
C GLU A 201 -1.44 -20.95 -3.44
N LYS A 202 -0.43 -21.36 -4.23
CA LYS A 202 0.96 -20.93 -4.05
C LYS A 202 1.01 -19.44 -4.24
N LYS A 203 1.42 -18.73 -3.19
CA LYS A 203 1.59 -17.27 -3.24
C LYS A 203 2.83 -16.97 -4.07
N PRO A 204 2.75 -16.18 -5.16
CA PRO A 204 3.90 -15.95 -6.03
C PRO A 204 4.97 -15.12 -5.33
N MET A 205 6.22 -15.26 -5.78
CA MET A 205 7.28 -14.29 -5.46
C MET A 205 6.95 -12.95 -6.12
N VAL A 206 7.30 -11.84 -5.45
CA VAL A 206 6.82 -10.52 -5.85
C VAL A 206 7.98 -9.57 -6.09
N TRP A 207 7.89 -8.83 -7.19
CA TRP A 207 8.75 -7.70 -7.48
C TRP A 207 7.97 -6.42 -7.16
N LEU A 208 8.41 -5.69 -6.15
CA LEU A 208 7.88 -4.37 -5.80
C LEU A 208 8.75 -3.32 -6.48
N MET A 209 8.17 -2.59 -7.44
CA MET A 209 8.84 -1.51 -8.17
C MET A 209 8.28 -0.18 -7.72
N ILE A 210 9.15 0.75 -7.31
CA ILE A 210 8.76 2.07 -6.81
C ILE A 210 9.48 3.13 -7.64
N ASP A 211 8.70 3.98 -8.29
CA ASP A 211 9.20 5.17 -8.97
C ASP A 211 9.28 6.35 -8.00
N GLU A 212 10.15 7.32 -8.30
CA GLU A 212 10.46 8.47 -7.43
C GLU A 212 10.75 8.09 -5.97
N ALA A 213 11.56 7.06 -5.77
CA ALA A 213 11.84 6.46 -4.46
C ALA A 213 12.34 7.46 -3.40
N HIS A 214 12.97 8.57 -3.82
CA HIS A 214 13.42 9.64 -2.91
C HIS A 214 12.26 10.30 -2.15
N GLU A 215 11.02 10.25 -2.65
CA GLU A 215 9.85 10.76 -1.95
C GLU A 215 9.42 9.87 -0.78
N PHE A 216 9.75 8.58 -0.82
CA PHE A 216 9.29 7.58 0.16
C PHE A 216 10.40 7.14 1.11
N LEU A 217 11.66 7.20 0.65
CA LEU A 217 12.87 6.93 1.40
C LEU A 217 13.79 8.16 1.37
N PRO A 218 13.38 9.28 1.98
CA PRO A 218 14.21 10.48 2.01
C PRO A 218 15.47 10.27 2.87
N LYS A 219 16.54 10.99 2.55
CA LYS A 219 17.79 10.99 3.33
C LYS A 219 17.60 11.44 4.77
N GLN A 220 16.69 12.40 4.99
CA GLN A 220 16.36 12.94 6.30
C GLN A 220 14.86 12.83 6.55
N GLY A 221 14.50 12.57 7.81
CA GLY A 221 13.11 12.35 8.19
C GLY A 221 12.64 10.93 7.91
N LYS A 222 11.32 10.74 8.03
CA LYS A 222 10.63 9.49 7.78
C LYS A 222 9.28 9.80 7.16
N THR A 223 8.80 8.87 6.35
CA THR A 223 7.45 8.87 5.78
C THR A 223 6.69 7.65 6.31
N PRO A 224 5.36 7.58 6.12
CA PRO A 224 4.58 6.37 6.39
C PRO A 224 5.13 5.11 5.67
N ALA A 225 5.84 5.26 4.54
CA ALA A 225 6.43 4.14 3.82
C ALA A 225 7.78 3.67 4.37
N THR A 226 8.53 4.55 5.05
CA THR A 226 9.95 4.34 5.33
C THR A 226 10.23 3.03 6.08
N HIS A 227 9.44 2.71 7.12
CA HIS A 227 9.67 1.50 7.89
C HIS A 227 9.44 0.23 7.06
N ALA A 228 8.30 0.14 6.36
CA ALA A 228 7.95 -1.02 5.56
C ALA A 228 8.97 -1.27 4.44
N LEU A 229 9.40 -0.21 3.76
CA LEU A 229 10.39 -0.31 2.68
C LEU A 229 11.78 -0.69 3.18
N LEU A 230 12.24 -0.14 4.31
CA LEU A 230 13.51 -0.56 4.93
C LEU A 230 13.48 -2.01 5.40
N THR A 231 12.33 -2.49 5.89
CA THR A 231 12.16 -3.90 6.26
C THR A 231 12.28 -4.80 5.04
N ILE A 232 11.62 -4.47 3.92
CA ILE A 232 11.79 -5.22 2.66
C ILE A 232 13.24 -5.15 2.15
N LEU A 233 13.90 -4.01 2.22
CA LEU A 233 15.31 -3.87 1.81
C LEU A 233 16.24 -4.81 2.60
N ARG A 234 16.01 -4.96 3.90
CA ARG A 234 16.86 -5.76 4.79
C ARG A 234 16.52 -7.24 4.77
N GLU A 235 15.23 -7.56 4.74
CA GLU A 235 14.73 -8.91 5.00
C GLU A 235 13.98 -9.51 3.82
N GLY A 236 13.64 -8.74 2.78
CA GLY A 236 12.78 -9.16 1.65
C GLY A 236 13.26 -10.39 0.89
N ARG A 237 14.56 -10.70 0.93
CA ARG A 237 15.10 -11.96 0.37
C ARG A 237 14.50 -13.20 1.03
N GLN A 238 14.27 -13.17 2.35
CA GLN A 238 13.71 -14.32 3.09
C GLN A 238 12.29 -14.70 2.59
N PRO A 239 11.32 -13.76 2.51
CA PRO A 239 9.99 -14.04 1.97
C PRO A 239 9.93 -14.09 0.42
N GLY A 240 11.02 -13.86 -0.31
CA GLY A 240 11.01 -13.84 -1.77
C GLY A 240 10.33 -12.59 -2.36
N ILE A 241 10.65 -11.42 -1.79
CA ILE A 241 10.25 -10.10 -2.28
C ILE A 241 11.50 -9.39 -2.81
N SER A 242 11.48 -9.04 -4.09
CA SER A 242 12.51 -8.22 -4.74
C SER A 242 12.04 -6.77 -4.79
N LEU A 243 12.87 -5.84 -4.32
CA LEU A 243 12.57 -4.40 -4.39
C LEU A 243 13.40 -3.74 -5.50
N VAL A 244 12.74 -2.95 -6.35
CA VAL A 244 13.36 -2.12 -7.38
C VAL A 244 12.97 -0.68 -7.11
N LEU A 245 13.98 0.20 -7.00
CA LEU A 245 13.79 1.62 -6.71
C LEU A 245 14.32 2.43 -7.90
N ALA A 246 13.47 3.28 -8.48
CA ALA A 246 13.87 4.30 -9.45
C ALA A 246 13.79 5.68 -8.78
N SER A 247 14.79 6.53 -9.02
CA SER A 247 14.83 7.88 -8.43
C SER A 247 15.69 8.80 -9.27
N GLN A 248 15.26 10.05 -9.43
CA GLN A 248 16.06 11.12 -10.02
C GLN A 248 17.06 11.73 -9.01
N GLN A 249 16.88 11.48 -7.72
CA GLN A 249 17.71 11.98 -6.62
C GLN A 249 18.39 10.81 -5.90
N PRO A 250 19.57 10.36 -6.35
CA PRO A 250 20.28 9.24 -5.73
C PRO A 250 21.05 9.60 -4.43
N GLY A 251 21.06 10.88 -4.02
CA GLY A 251 21.94 11.43 -2.97
C GLY A 251 21.35 11.62 -1.58
#